data_AF-G8C3J3-F1
#
_entry.id   AF-G8C3J3-F1
#
_cell.length_a   1.000
_cell.length_b   1.000
_cell.length_c   1.000
_cell.angle_alpha   90.00
_cell.angle_beta   90.00
_cell.angle_gamma   90.00
#
_symmetry.space_group_name_H-M   'P 1'
#
loop_
_entity.id
_entity.type
_entity.pdbx_description
1 polymer ?
#
loop_
_entity_poly.entity_id
_entity_poly.type
_entity_poly.pdbx_seq_one_letter_code
_entity_poly.pdbx_strand_id
1 'polypeptide(L)'
;MIQEGLKVGEATTSLKLHQNRELKQTELENVEIQKIDLESQSRVNESDQGATIGSIYSENKKEGEVLALDHESMESTREFQTKSSIYLADYLSAKEKLSAFASRKGGAPRRSRRAASPSTSSLKLTKKERTAVWELYKLFEQIESKKKELTPKLQQIDEQVVITESTRSRPSRSALEPSLAKMKWTTQENITYQNDPPRGRIGARSASNTSGYWNVWTNNPFQSFVSESSYQALIAEIKRLEQADKQQGRQGIMQRGMYNTIYHPTEQARLIKSKLQEAREAVANTVALKFLEWMEQADWIGLRP
;
A
#
# COMPACT_ATOMS: atom_id res chain seq x y z
N MET A 1 -2.37 3.60 97.77
CA MET A 1 -1.51 3.23 96.63
C MET A 1 -2.10 1.94 96.08
N ILE A 2 -3.06 1.98 95.15
CA ILE A 2 -2.99 2.43 93.75
C ILE A 2 -1.94 1.64 92.97
N GLN A 3 -2.46 0.83 92.04
CA GLN A 3 -1.84 0.36 90.79
C GLN A 3 -0.62 -0.57 90.90
N GLU A 4 -0.86 -1.88 90.90
CA GLU A 4 0.09 -2.83 90.28
C GLU A 4 -0.52 -4.19 89.87
N GLY A 5 -1.85 -4.35 89.90
CA GLY A 5 -2.51 -5.63 89.61
C GLY A 5 -3.07 -5.83 88.19
N LEU A 6 -3.04 -4.81 87.32
CA LEU A 6 -3.80 -4.81 86.05
C LEU A 6 -2.95 -4.61 84.78
N LYS A 7 -1.61 -4.62 84.88
CA LYS A 7 -0.71 -4.40 83.72
C LYS A 7 0.01 -5.65 83.20
N VAL A 8 -0.21 -6.84 83.78
CA VAL A 8 0.49 -8.07 83.35
C VAL A 8 -0.37 -8.93 82.40
N GLY A 9 -1.70 -8.81 82.45
CA GLY A 9 -2.62 -9.56 81.59
C GLY A 9 -2.66 -9.06 80.15
N GLU A 10 -2.79 -7.75 79.92
CA GLU A 10 -2.97 -7.20 78.56
C GLU A 10 -1.68 -7.22 77.73
N ALA A 11 -0.50 -7.07 78.36
CA ALA A 11 0.79 -7.09 77.69
C ALA A 11 1.16 -8.50 77.16
N THR A 12 0.72 -9.56 77.83
CA THR A 12 1.05 -10.94 77.42
C THR A 12 0.13 -11.48 76.33
N THR A 13 -1.14 -11.06 76.28
CA THR A 13 -2.05 -11.38 75.16
C THR A 13 -1.72 -10.61 73.89
N SER A 14 -1.29 -9.35 73.99
CA SER A 14 -0.87 -8.55 72.83
C SER A 14 0.46 -9.03 72.22
N LEU A 15 1.42 -9.48 73.05
CA LEU A 15 2.66 -10.10 72.56
C LEU A 15 2.41 -11.46 71.85
N LYS A 16 1.49 -12.30 72.35
CA LYS A 16 1.14 -13.57 71.69
C LYS A 16 0.35 -13.39 70.40
N LEU A 17 -0.45 -12.32 70.29
CA LEU A 17 -1.16 -11.97 69.06
C LEU A 17 -0.23 -11.35 68.01
N HIS A 18 0.76 -10.54 68.42
CA HIS A 18 1.74 -9.99 67.48
C HIS A 18 2.73 -11.03 66.97
N GLN A 19 3.26 -11.91 67.82
CA GLN A 19 4.16 -12.98 67.35
C GLN A 19 3.47 -13.96 66.39
N ASN A 20 2.21 -14.33 66.62
CA ASN A 20 1.48 -15.20 65.68
C ASN A 20 1.09 -14.50 64.38
N ARG A 21 1.00 -13.16 64.37
CA ARG A 21 0.70 -12.38 63.17
C ARG A 21 1.97 -12.14 62.36
N GLU A 22 3.09 -11.84 63.00
CA GLU A 22 4.39 -11.75 62.34
C GLU A 22 4.87 -13.11 61.82
N LEU A 23 4.65 -14.22 62.54
CA LEU A 23 4.99 -15.57 62.05
C LEU A 23 4.13 -16.00 60.85
N LYS A 24 2.82 -15.69 60.86
CA LYS A 24 1.95 -15.95 59.69
C LYS A 24 2.25 -15.00 58.51
N GLN A 25 2.67 -13.78 58.79
CA GLN A 25 2.97 -12.79 57.76
C GLN A 25 4.35 -13.00 57.15
N THR A 26 5.32 -13.52 57.91
CA THR A 26 6.62 -14.01 57.38
C THR A 26 6.50 -15.36 56.67
N GLU A 27 5.56 -16.23 57.04
CA GLU A 27 5.20 -17.41 56.22
C GLU A 27 4.48 -17.01 54.92
N LEU A 28 3.75 -15.89 54.89
CA LEU A 28 3.07 -15.38 53.68
C LEU A 28 3.98 -14.50 52.79
N GLU A 29 4.97 -13.78 53.35
CA GLU A 29 5.96 -13.01 52.58
C GLU A 29 7.10 -13.87 52.01
N ASN A 30 7.35 -15.06 52.57
CA ASN A 30 8.24 -16.07 51.98
C ASN A 30 7.52 -17.09 51.09
N VAL A 31 6.25 -16.86 50.75
CA VAL A 31 5.72 -17.38 49.49
C VAL A 31 6.31 -16.51 48.38
N GLU A 32 7.62 -16.69 48.19
CA GLU A 32 8.22 -16.61 46.88
C GLU A 32 7.18 -17.22 45.93
N ILE A 33 6.75 -16.44 44.94
CA ILE A 33 5.96 -16.97 43.83
C ILE A 33 6.92 -17.96 43.16
N GLN A 34 7.01 -19.16 43.72
CA GLN A 34 7.46 -20.33 43.04
C GLN A 34 6.49 -20.40 41.89
N LYS A 35 6.96 -20.00 40.70
CA LYS A 35 6.37 -20.45 39.46
C LYS A 35 6.21 -21.94 39.65
N ILE A 36 4.99 -22.38 39.93
CA ILE A 36 4.71 -23.78 40.15
C ILE A 36 4.97 -24.41 38.79
N ASP A 37 6.13 -25.04 38.65
CA ASP A 37 6.53 -25.74 37.44
C ASP A 37 5.81 -27.08 37.41
N LEU A 38 4.56 -27.00 36.94
CA LEU A 38 3.64 -28.12 36.80
C LEU A 38 4.02 -29.05 35.64
N GLU A 39 5.06 -28.73 34.86
CA GLU A 39 5.58 -29.62 33.80
C GLU A 39 6.09 -30.95 34.36
N SER A 40 6.45 -30.98 35.66
CA SER A 40 7.02 -32.14 36.34
C SER A 40 6.00 -33.12 36.96
N GLN A 41 4.70 -32.78 37.02
CA GLN A 41 3.69 -33.65 37.65
C GLN A 41 3.00 -34.58 36.64
N SER A 42 2.97 -35.87 36.95
CA SER A 42 2.86 -36.90 35.92
C SER A 42 1.45 -37.43 35.64
N ARG A 43 0.40 -37.15 36.44
CA ARG A 43 -0.95 -37.70 36.17
C ARG A 43 -2.10 -36.82 36.67
N VAL A 44 -3.01 -36.49 35.76
CA VAL A 44 -4.41 -36.17 36.08
C VAL A 44 -5.17 -37.51 36.15
N ASN A 45 -6.23 -37.59 36.95
CA ASN A 45 -7.03 -38.77 37.28
C ASN A 45 -7.09 -39.90 36.22
N GLU A 46 -7.25 -41.15 36.69
CA GLU A 46 -7.25 -42.39 35.88
C GLU A 46 -8.27 -42.45 34.72
N SER A 47 -9.18 -41.48 34.59
CA SER A 47 -10.09 -41.34 33.44
C SER A 47 -9.44 -40.67 32.22
N ASP A 48 -8.36 -39.90 32.41
CA ASP A 48 -7.70 -39.09 31.37
C ASP A 48 -6.37 -39.74 30.94
N GLN A 49 -6.39 -41.05 30.69
CA GLN A 49 -5.22 -41.83 30.26
C GLN A 49 -4.76 -41.40 28.85
N GLY A 50 -3.98 -40.33 28.80
CA GLY A 50 -3.36 -39.79 27.59
C GLY A 50 -2.71 -38.43 27.78
N ALA A 51 -3.22 -37.61 28.72
CA ALA A 51 -2.73 -36.27 28.98
C ALA A 51 -2.01 -36.18 30.34
N THR A 52 -0.74 -35.79 30.34
CA THR A 52 0.00 -35.40 31.56
C THR A 52 -0.34 -33.96 31.94
N ILE A 53 -0.15 -33.56 33.20
CA ILE A 53 -0.36 -32.16 33.62
C ILE A 53 0.51 -31.20 32.79
N GLY A 54 1.74 -31.62 32.45
CA GLY A 54 2.61 -30.90 31.53
C GLY A 54 2.02 -30.72 30.13
N SER A 55 1.33 -31.74 29.58
CA SER A 55 0.64 -31.61 28.28
C SER A 55 -0.56 -30.66 28.34
N ILE A 56 -1.30 -30.66 29.45
CA ILE A 56 -2.44 -29.74 29.65
C ILE A 56 -1.94 -28.30 29.84
N TYR A 57 -0.80 -28.11 30.53
CA TYR A 57 -0.20 -26.79 30.71
C TYR A 57 0.36 -26.23 29.40
N SER A 58 1.06 -27.06 28.61
CA SER A 58 1.58 -26.64 27.31
C SER A 58 0.47 -26.37 26.30
N GLU A 59 -0.61 -27.15 26.32
CA GLU A 59 -1.82 -26.90 25.52
C GLU A 59 -2.50 -25.58 25.92
N ASN A 60 -2.73 -25.33 27.21
CA ASN A 60 -3.28 -24.07 27.70
C ASN A 60 -2.41 -22.86 27.32
N LYS A 61 -1.08 -22.99 27.41
CA LYS A 61 -0.15 -21.93 27.00
C LYS A 61 -0.27 -21.65 25.51
N LYS A 62 -0.29 -22.69 24.68
CA LYS A 62 -0.46 -22.59 23.23
C LYS A 62 -1.82 -21.97 22.87
N GLU A 63 -2.90 -22.36 23.53
CA GLU A 63 -4.23 -21.77 23.35
C GLU A 63 -4.24 -20.28 23.71
N GLY A 64 -3.60 -19.90 24.83
CA GLY A 64 -3.44 -18.50 25.21
C GLY A 64 -2.68 -17.67 24.17
N GLU A 65 -1.59 -18.21 23.61
CA GLU A 65 -0.82 -17.56 22.55
C GLU A 65 -1.62 -17.43 21.24
N VAL A 66 -2.40 -18.45 20.88
CA VAL A 66 -3.32 -18.42 19.72
C VAL A 66 -4.40 -17.35 19.89
N LEU A 67 -5.06 -17.30 21.04
CA LEU A 67 -6.12 -16.33 21.32
C LEU A 67 -5.60 -14.89 21.32
N ALA A 68 -4.39 -14.67 21.87
CA ALA A 68 -3.75 -13.36 21.83
C ALA A 68 -3.43 -12.92 20.38
N LEU A 69 -2.91 -13.85 19.56
CA LEU A 69 -2.61 -13.60 18.16
C LEU A 69 -3.87 -13.33 17.33
N ASP A 70 -4.97 -14.04 17.61
CA ASP A 70 -6.25 -13.84 16.94
C ASP A 70 -6.81 -12.45 17.24
N HIS A 71 -6.80 -12.04 18.52
CA HIS A 71 -7.24 -10.70 18.91
C HIS A 71 -6.39 -9.59 18.24
N GLU A 72 -5.06 -9.71 18.27
CA GLU A 72 -4.14 -8.77 17.59
C GLU A 72 -4.44 -8.70 16.08
N SER A 73 -4.69 -9.86 15.46
CA SER A 73 -4.98 -9.97 14.02
C SER A 73 -6.32 -9.33 13.66
N MET A 74 -7.36 -9.53 14.48
CA MET A 74 -8.68 -8.91 14.30
C MET A 74 -8.60 -7.39 14.41
N GLU A 75 -7.92 -6.86 15.42
CA GLU A 75 -7.77 -5.42 15.62
C GLU A 75 -7.00 -4.78 14.45
N SER A 76 -5.89 -5.39 14.06
CA SER A 76 -5.08 -4.96 12.90
C SER A 76 -5.88 -4.97 11.60
N THR A 77 -6.70 -6.01 11.37
CA THR A 77 -7.55 -6.12 10.19
C THR A 77 -8.63 -5.03 10.18
N ARG A 78 -9.26 -4.77 11.32
CA ARG A 78 -10.28 -3.72 11.45
C ARG A 78 -9.70 -2.32 11.22
N GLU A 79 -8.51 -2.07 11.75
CA GLU A 79 -7.77 -0.82 11.51
C GLU A 79 -7.49 -0.63 10.01
N PHE A 80 -7.05 -1.71 9.34
CA PHE A 80 -6.79 -1.69 7.91
C PHE A 80 -8.05 -1.44 7.07
N GLN A 81 -9.15 -2.13 7.39
CA GLN A 81 -10.43 -1.94 6.71
C GLN A 81 -10.92 -0.50 6.85
N THR A 82 -10.78 0.08 8.04
CA THR A 82 -11.15 1.47 8.30
C THR A 82 -10.33 2.44 7.45
N LYS A 83 -9.00 2.27 7.42
CA LYS A 83 -8.09 3.12 6.63
C LYS A 83 -8.31 2.99 5.11
N SER A 84 -8.53 1.77 4.63
CA SER A 84 -8.72 1.48 3.21
C SER A 84 -10.08 1.92 2.68
N SER A 85 -11.13 1.89 3.52
CA SER A 85 -12.50 2.27 3.13
C SER A 85 -12.60 3.67 2.51
N ILE A 86 -11.77 4.61 2.97
CA ILE A 86 -11.72 6.00 2.49
C ILE A 86 -11.36 6.08 1.01
N TYR A 87 -10.53 5.16 0.52
CA TYR A 87 -9.99 5.18 -0.84
C TYR A 87 -10.61 4.13 -1.77
N LEU A 88 -11.40 3.21 -1.21
CA LEU A 88 -11.84 2.00 -1.90
C LEU A 88 -12.72 2.30 -3.13
N ALA A 89 -13.65 3.24 -3.03
CA ALA A 89 -14.54 3.59 -4.15
C ALA A 89 -13.77 4.18 -5.35
N ASP A 90 -12.92 5.18 -5.09
CA ASP A 90 -12.08 5.80 -6.12
C ASP A 90 -11.07 4.79 -6.70
N TYR A 91 -10.55 3.88 -5.88
CA TYR A 91 -9.66 2.83 -6.34
C TYR A 91 -10.33 1.81 -7.27
N LEU A 92 -11.54 1.35 -6.92
CA LEU A 92 -12.29 0.43 -7.76
C LEU A 92 -12.64 1.07 -9.11
N SER A 93 -13.04 2.35 -9.09
CA SER A 93 -13.22 3.13 -10.32
C SER A 93 -11.93 3.20 -11.15
N ALA A 94 -10.79 3.49 -10.51
CA ALA A 94 -9.49 3.50 -11.18
C ALA A 94 -9.15 2.12 -11.80
N LYS A 95 -9.38 1.03 -11.06
CA LYS A 95 -9.12 -0.35 -11.51
C LYS A 95 -9.96 -0.68 -12.75
N GLU A 96 -11.23 -0.30 -12.78
CA GLU A 96 -12.11 -0.50 -13.94
C GLU A 96 -11.60 0.25 -15.18
N LYS A 97 -11.25 1.53 -15.04
CA LYS A 97 -10.68 2.34 -16.13
C LYS A 97 -9.36 1.77 -16.65
N LEU A 98 -8.52 1.27 -15.75
CA LEU A 98 -7.23 0.67 -16.10
C LEU A 98 -7.40 -0.68 -16.80
N SER A 99 -8.37 -1.49 -16.38
CA SER A 99 -8.75 -2.73 -17.07
C SER A 99 -9.20 -2.46 -18.51
N ALA A 100 -10.07 -1.45 -18.68
CA ALA A 100 -10.54 -1.02 -20.01
C ALA A 100 -9.38 -0.50 -20.88
N PHE A 101 -8.46 0.26 -20.29
CA PHE A 101 -7.26 0.75 -20.98
C PHE A 101 -6.32 -0.39 -21.40
N ALA A 102 -6.05 -1.36 -20.51
CA ALA A 102 -5.21 -2.51 -20.79
C ALA A 102 -5.80 -3.38 -21.92
N SER A 103 -7.11 -3.61 -21.88
CA SER A 103 -7.84 -4.37 -22.90
C SER A 103 -7.77 -3.74 -24.30
N ARG A 104 -7.66 -2.40 -24.39
CA ARG A 104 -7.45 -1.70 -25.66
C ARG A 104 -6.04 -1.88 -26.21
N LYS A 105 -5.03 -1.82 -25.34
CA LYS A 105 -3.62 -2.03 -25.74
C LYS A 105 -3.36 -3.47 -26.21
N GLY A 106 -4.00 -4.45 -25.60
CA GLY A 106 -3.85 -5.88 -25.94
C GLY A 106 -4.54 -6.31 -27.24
N GLY A 107 -5.26 -5.41 -27.91
CA GLY A 107 -6.08 -5.73 -29.08
C GLY A 107 -7.44 -6.30 -28.67
N ALA A 108 -8.53 -5.66 -29.12
CA ALA A 108 -9.87 -6.15 -28.85
C ALA A 108 -10.08 -7.52 -29.54
N PRO A 109 -10.69 -8.52 -28.87
CA PRO A 109 -11.10 -9.74 -29.55
C PRO A 109 -12.07 -9.37 -30.68
N ARG A 110 -11.84 -9.94 -31.87
CA ARG A 110 -12.55 -9.65 -33.15
C ARG A 110 -14.09 -9.59 -33.06
N ARG A 111 -14.72 -10.15 -32.01
CA ARG A 111 -16.18 -10.13 -31.79
C ARG A 111 -16.72 -8.88 -31.06
N SER A 112 -15.87 -8.06 -30.42
CA SER A 112 -16.32 -6.85 -29.70
C SER A 112 -16.33 -5.60 -30.59
N ARG A 113 -16.96 -5.68 -31.77
CA ARG A 113 -17.09 -4.54 -32.70
C ARG A 113 -18.43 -3.80 -32.59
N ARG A 114 -19.36 -4.31 -31.77
CA ARG A 114 -20.72 -3.76 -31.59
C ARG A 114 -20.94 -2.99 -30.29
N ALA A 115 -20.01 -3.06 -29.34
CA ALA A 115 -20.05 -2.20 -28.16
C ALA A 115 -19.52 -0.81 -28.53
N ALA A 116 -20.24 0.24 -28.14
CA ALA A 116 -19.77 1.61 -28.26
C ALA A 116 -18.38 1.71 -27.62
N SER A 117 -17.38 2.15 -28.39
CA SER A 117 -16.05 2.40 -27.85
C SER A 117 -16.19 3.37 -26.68
N PRO A 118 -15.77 3.00 -25.46
CA PRO A 118 -15.81 3.92 -24.32
C PRO A 118 -15.24 5.29 -24.72
N SER A 119 -15.91 6.39 -24.40
CA SER A 119 -15.40 7.71 -24.75
C SER A 119 -14.02 7.94 -24.12
N THR A 120 -13.14 8.75 -24.72
CA THR A 120 -11.81 9.06 -24.15
C THR A 120 -11.88 9.57 -22.71
N SER A 121 -12.99 10.22 -22.31
CA SER A 121 -13.21 10.68 -20.93
C SER A 121 -13.37 9.53 -19.94
N SER A 122 -13.88 8.37 -20.37
CA SER A 122 -14.05 7.19 -19.51
C SER A 122 -12.73 6.54 -19.11
N LEU A 123 -11.63 6.80 -19.83
CA LEU A 123 -10.30 6.22 -19.56
C LEU A 123 -9.37 7.17 -18.79
N LYS A 124 -9.80 8.40 -18.54
CA LYS A 124 -9.02 9.39 -17.80
C LYS A 124 -9.09 9.09 -16.31
N LEU A 125 -7.92 8.93 -15.68
CA LEU A 125 -7.80 8.91 -14.23
C LEU A 125 -7.91 10.33 -13.68
N THR A 126 -8.80 10.51 -12.72
CA THR A 126 -8.91 11.74 -11.92
C THR A 126 -7.81 11.82 -10.89
N LYS A 127 -7.60 13.01 -10.33
CA LYS A 127 -6.67 13.19 -9.20
C LYS A 127 -7.02 12.28 -8.02
N LYS A 128 -8.30 12.15 -7.67
CA LYS A 128 -8.76 11.31 -6.55
C LYS A 128 -8.43 9.83 -6.78
N GLU A 129 -8.71 9.33 -7.98
CA GLU A 129 -8.38 7.96 -8.39
C GLU A 129 -6.87 7.69 -8.31
N ARG A 130 -6.03 8.62 -8.80
CA ARG A 130 -4.57 8.48 -8.68
C ARG A 130 -4.09 8.49 -7.24
N THR A 131 -4.68 9.34 -6.40
CA THR A 131 -4.39 9.38 -4.96
C THR A 131 -4.81 8.07 -4.29
N ALA A 132 -6.00 7.55 -4.60
CA ALA A 132 -6.48 6.29 -4.04
C ALA A 132 -5.56 5.11 -4.38
N VAL A 133 -5.09 5.02 -5.63
CA VAL A 133 -4.10 4.00 -6.05
C VAL A 133 -2.81 4.11 -5.24
N TRP A 134 -2.31 5.33 -5.02
CA TRP A 134 -1.09 5.55 -4.23
C TRP A 134 -1.28 5.23 -2.74
N GLU A 135 -2.39 5.66 -2.13
CA GLU A 135 -2.64 5.41 -0.71
C GLU A 135 -2.88 3.91 -0.43
N LEU A 136 -3.59 3.21 -1.31
CA LEU A 136 -3.75 1.76 -1.18
C LEU A 136 -2.44 1.00 -1.40
N TYR A 137 -1.55 1.49 -2.26
CA TYR A 137 -0.20 0.93 -2.37
C TYR A 137 0.59 1.06 -1.07
N LYS A 138 0.53 2.21 -0.38
CA LYS A 138 1.16 2.37 0.95
C LYS A 138 0.57 1.43 1.99
N LEU A 139 -0.75 1.29 1.99
CA LEU A 139 -1.46 0.39 2.88
C LEU A 139 -1.06 -1.07 2.61
N PHE A 140 -0.91 -1.44 1.35
CA PHE A 140 -0.43 -2.75 0.95
C PHE A 140 1.02 -3.02 1.41
N GLU A 141 1.93 -2.04 1.32
CA GLU A 141 3.26 -2.17 1.93
C GLU A 141 3.19 -2.39 3.45
N GLN A 142 2.27 -1.73 4.16
CA GLN A 142 2.07 -1.95 5.59
C GLN A 142 1.57 -3.36 5.89
N ILE A 143 0.62 -3.90 5.10
CA ILE A 143 0.17 -5.30 5.25
C ILE A 143 1.35 -6.24 5.09
N GLU A 144 2.21 -6.03 4.10
CA GLU A 144 3.35 -6.92 3.90
C GLU A 144 4.37 -6.87 5.03
N SER A 145 4.63 -5.69 5.59
CA SER A 145 5.45 -5.58 6.79
C SER A 145 4.81 -6.32 7.96
N LYS A 146 3.51 -6.12 8.21
CA LYS A 146 2.78 -6.85 9.27
C LYS A 146 2.76 -8.37 9.02
N LYS A 147 2.65 -8.81 7.77
CA LYS A 147 2.75 -10.22 7.40
C LYS A 147 4.12 -10.81 7.79
N LYS A 148 5.20 -10.09 7.51
CA LYS A 148 6.57 -10.52 7.90
C LYS A 148 6.75 -10.59 9.42
N GLU A 149 6.06 -9.75 10.18
CA GLU A 149 6.04 -9.80 11.65
C GLU A 149 5.17 -10.94 12.18
N LEU A 150 4.09 -11.31 11.47
CA LEU A 150 3.15 -12.36 11.85
C LEU A 150 3.69 -13.77 11.60
N THR A 151 4.37 -13.99 10.46
CA THR A 151 4.93 -15.30 10.07
C THR A 151 5.74 -15.97 11.19
N PRO A 152 6.73 -15.31 11.85
CA PRO A 152 7.50 -15.94 12.91
C PRO A 152 6.66 -16.22 14.17
N LYS A 153 5.66 -15.38 14.49
CA LYS A 153 4.75 -15.64 15.61
C LYS A 153 3.93 -16.91 15.39
N LEU A 154 3.45 -17.13 14.16
CA LEU A 154 2.73 -18.35 13.78
C LEU A 154 3.62 -19.60 13.84
N GLN A 155 4.88 -19.49 13.40
CA GLN A 155 5.85 -20.59 13.47
C GLN A 155 6.24 -20.97 14.90
N GLN A 156 6.22 -20.02 15.85
CA GLN A 156 6.45 -20.29 17.27
C GLN A 156 5.31 -21.09 17.90
N ILE A 157 4.06 -20.83 17.48
CA ILE A 157 2.87 -21.52 17.96
C ILE A 157 2.77 -22.92 17.34
N ASP A 158 3.11 -23.04 16.05
CA ASP A 158 3.07 -24.31 15.32
C ASP A 158 4.24 -24.40 14.32
N GLU A 159 5.23 -25.21 14.70
CA GLU A 159 6.45 -25.45 13.92
C GLU A 159 6.17 -26.13 12.57
N GLN A 160 4.97 -26.70 12.38
CA GLN A 160 4.57 -27.33 11.11
C GLN A 160 4.06 -26.32 10.07
N VAL A 161 3.80 -25.07 10.47
CA VAL A 161 3.25 -24.04 9.58
C VAL A 161 4.37 -23.43 8.72
N VAL A 162 4.48 -23.91 7.48
CA VAL A 162 5.39 -23.34 6.47
C VAL A 162 4.64 -22.32 5.61
N ILE A 163 4.78 -21.04 5.92
CA ILE A 163 4.26 -19.94 5.08
C ILE A 163 5.32 -19.59 4.03
N THR A 164 5.03 -19.88 2.76
CA THR A 164 5.91 -19.47 1.66
C THR A 164 5.72 -17.99 1.33
N GLU A 165 6.78 -17.20 1.53
CA GLU A 165 6.81 -15.78 1.20
C GLU A 165 7.16 -15.57 -0.28
N SER A 166 6.15 -15.60 -1.15
CA SER A 166 6.31 -15.08 -2.52
C SER A 166 5.77 -13.66 -2.58
N THR A 167 6.61 -12.67 -2.29
CA THR A 167 6.33 -11.28 -2.70
C THR A 167 7.35 -10.86 -3.74
N ARG A 168 6.84 -10.40 -4.90
CA ARG A 168 7.70 -9.92 -6.00
C ARG A 168 8.54 -8.74 -5.54
N SER A 169 9.77 -8.66 -6.05
CA SER A 169 10.62 -7.48 -5.85
C SER A 169 9.90 -6.24 -6.37
N ARG A 170 9.72 -5.25 -5.49
CA ARG A 170 9.12 -3.97 -5.83
C ARG A 170 9.82 -2.81 -5.10
N PRO A 171 9.75 -1.58 -5.64
CA PRO A 171 10.36 -0.42 -5.01
C PRO A 171 9.60 -0.01 -3.74
N SER A 172 10.32 0.43 -2.70
CA SER A 172 9.67 0.97 -1.49
C SER A 172 8.97 2.30 -1.76
N ARG A 173 7.97 2.66 -0.92
CA ARG A 173 7.35 3.99 -0.96
C ARG A 173 8.35 5.14 -0.97
N SER A 174 9.44 5.02 -0.20
CA SER A 174 10.47 6.07 -0.06
C SER A 174 11.24 6.30 -1.35
N ALA A 175 11.39 5.26 -2.18
CA ALA A 175 12.00 5.37 -3.50
C ALA A 175 11.05 6.00 -4.53
N LEU A 176 9.74 5.75 -4.42
CA LEU A 176 8.74 6.20 -5.38
C LEU A 176 8.24 7.62 -5.13
N GLU A 177 8.12 8.04 -3.88
CA GLU A 177 7.54 9.32 -3.49
C GLU A 177 8.22 10.55 -4.14
N PRO A 178 9.57 10.64 -4.21
CA PRO A 178 10.24 11.73 -4.92
C PRO A 178 9.90 11.77 -6.41
N SER A 179 9.79 10.59 -7.04
CA SER A 179 9.43 10.48 -8.46
C SER A 179 7.99 10.90 -8.73
N LEU A 180 7.04 10.46 -7.89
CA LEU A 180 5.65 10.86 -7.99
C LEU A 180 5.44 12.36 -7.74
N ALA A 181 6.20 12.93 -6.81
CA ALA A 181 6.18 14.37 -6.53
C ALA A 181 6.67 15.17 -7.75
N LYS A 182 7.76 14.76 -8.39
CA LYS A 182 8.27 15.36 -9.64
C LYS A 182 7.23 15.32 -10.78
N MET A 183 6.48 14.22 -10.91
CA MET A 183 5.39 14.09 -11.89
C MET A 183 4.12 14.87 -11.50
N LYS A 184 4.03 15.37 -10.26
CA LYS A 184 2.80 15.92 -9.68
C LYS A 184 1.62 14.95 -9.74
N TRP A 185 1.92 13.66 -9.55
CA TRP A 185 1.02 12.53 -9.76
C TRP A 185 -0.31 12.66 -9.00
N THR A 186 -0.22 12.95 -7.70
CA THR A 186 -1.38 13.05 -6.79
C THR A 186 -1.82 14.49 -6.54
N THR A 187 -1.08 15.49 -7.01
CA THR A 187 -1.31 16.90 -6.63
C THR A 187 -2.07 17.69 -7.69
N GLN A 188 -1.82 17.42 -8.97
CA GLN A 188 -2.45 18.11 -10.11
C GLN A 188 -3.50 17.25 -10.81
N GLU A 189 -4.40 17.90 -11.56
CA GLU A 189 -5.40 17.23 -12.41
C GLU A 189 -4.78 16.52 -13.61
N ASN A 190 -3.71 17.09 -14.18
CA ASN A 190 -2.93 16.49 -15.25
C ASN A 190 -1.50 16.27 -14.76
N ILE A 191 -0.91 15.15 -15.14
CA ILE A 191 0.44 14.79 -14.72
C ILE A 191 1.48 15.52 -15.57
N THR A 192 2.62 15.82 -14.97
CA THR A 192 3.78 16.33 -15.69
C THR A 192 4.57 15.14 -16.24
N TYR A 193 4.69 15.07 -17.57
CA TYR A 193 5.36 13.96 -18.27
C TYR A 193 6.66 14.38 -18.99
N GLN A 194 6.99 15.67 -19.00
CA GLN A 194 8.26 16.17 -19.55
C GLN A 194 8.61 17.48 -18.82
N ASN A 195 9.90 17.70 -18.56
CA ASN A 195 10.40 19.02 -18.19
C ASN A 195 10.54 19.90 -19.43
N ASP A 196 10.34 21.21 -19.26
CA ASP A 196 10.68 22.18 -20.30
C ASP A 196 12.15 22.01 -20.68
N PRO A 197 12.50 22.07 -21.98
CA PRO A 197 13.89 21.97 -22.40
C PRO A 197 14.69 23.14 -21.81
N PRO A 198 15.98 22.96 -21.51
CA PRO A 198 16.83 24.05 -21.08
C PRO A 198 16.76 25.15 -22.13
N ARG A 199 16.39 26.37 -21.72
CA ARG A 199 16.44 27.51 -22.64
C ARG A 199 17.89 27.72 -23.04
N GLY A 200 18.20 27.43 -24.31
CA GLY A 200 19.49 27.79 -24.88
C GLY A 200 19.67 29.30 -24.79
N ARG A 201 20.73 29.76 -24.11
CA ARG A 201 21.16 31.15 -24.23
C ARG A 201 21.69 31.35 -25.65
N ILE A 202 21.27 32.43 -26.32
CA ILE A 202 21.76 32.78 -27.66
C ILE A 202 23.30 32.83 -27.60
N GLY A 203 23.97 32.07 -28.47
CA GLY A 203 25.43 31.98 -28.55
C GLY A 203 26.08 30.86 -27.72
N ALA A 204 25.34 30.17 -26.85
CA ALA A 204 25.85 28.99 -26.14
C ALA A 204 25.54 27.70 -26.93
N ARG A 205 26.55 26.84 -27.13
CA ARG A 205 26.30 25.46 -27.60
C ARG A 205 25.31 24.81 -26.63
N SER A 206 24.22 24.27 -27.16
CA SER A 206 23.14 23.61 -26.42
C SER A 206 23.69 22.89 -25.18
N ALA A 207 23.21 23.26 -23.99
CA ALA A 207 23.56 22.57 -22.74
C ALA A 207 23.01 21.15 -22.83
N SER A 208 23.78 20.24 -23.43
CA SER A 208 23.28 18.93 -23.86
C SER A 208 23.07 17.96 -22.71
N ASN A 209 23.59 18.24 -21.51
CA ASN A 209 23.46 17.39 -20.34
C ASN A 209 23.48 18.22 -19.06
N THR A 210 22.48 19.07 -18.84
CA THR A 210 22.30 19.67 -17.53
C THR A 210 21.71 18.61 -16.58
N SER A 211 22.32 18.44 -15.41
CA SER A 211 21.78 17.55 -14.37
C SER A 211 20.36 17.98 -13.98
N GLY A 212 19.44 17.02 -13.85
CA GLY A 212 18.05 17.27 -13.44
C GLY A 212 17.00 17.33 -14.56
N TYR A 213 17.38 17.26 -15.84
CA TYR A 213 16.42 17.13 -16.95
C TYR A 213 16.04 15.66 -17.20
N TRP A 214 14.76 15.42 -17.52
CA TRP A 214 14.21 14.06 -17.71
C TRP A 214 14.56 13.45 -19.08
N ASN A 215 15.30 14.17 -19.92
CA ASN A 215 15.90 13.61 -21.13
C ASN A 215 17.04 12.63 -20.80
N VAL A 216 17.71 12.80 -19.66
CA VAL A 216 18.64 11.83 -19.11
C VAL A 216 17.83 10.77 -18.36
N TRP A 217 17.83 9.53 -18.85
CA TRP A 217 16.96 8.46 -18.33
C TRP A 217 17.17 8.18 -16.84
N THR A 218 18.41 8.22 -16.35
CA THR A 218 18.75 7.99 -14.93
C THR A 218 18.17 9.05 -13.98
N ASN A 219 17.77 10.22 -14.50
CA ASN A 219 17.13 11.29 -13.73
C ASN A 219 15.62 11.32 -13.92
N ASN A 220 15.08 10.46 -14.78
CA ASN A 220 13.69 10.48 -15.20
C ASN A 220 12.81 9.83 -14.11
N PRO A 221 11.78 10.52 -13.59
CA PRO A 221 10.94 9.96 -12.54
C PRO A 221 10.15 8.72 -13.00
N PHE A 222 9.98 8.53 -14.32
CA PHE A 222 9.27 7.39 -14.90
C PHE A 222 10.10 6.10 -14.92
N GLN A 223 11.40 6.16 -14.60
CA GLN A 223 12.31 5.01 -14.67
C GLN A 223 11.84 3.80 -13.86
N SER A 224 11.23 4.02 -12.69
CA SER A 224 10.71 2.94 -11.85
C SER A 224 9.44 2.29 -12.41
N PHE A 225 8.76 2.92 -13.38
CA PHE A 225 7.43 2.52 -13.84
C PHE A 225 7.41 2.00 -15.27
N VAL A 226 8.37 2.39 -16.10
CA VAL A 226 8.34 2.07 -17.53
C VAL A 226 9.76 1.97 -18.06
N SER A 227 9.98 1.15 -19.10
CA SER A 227 11.29 1.09 -19.76
C SER A 227 11.56 2.37 -20.55
N GLU A 228 12.84 2.69 -20.75
CA GLU A 228 13.25 3.87 -21.52
C GLU A 228 12.61 3.88 -22.91
N SER A 229 12.68 2.74 -23.62
CA SER A 229 12.10 2.58 -24.95
C SER A 229 10.60 2.87 -24.99
N SER A 230 9.85 2.32 -24.03
CA SER A 230 8.41 2.50 -23.93
C SER A 230 8.04 3.95 -23.58
N TYR A 231 8.81 4.58 -22.70
CA TYR A 231 8.64 5.99 -22.37
C TYR A 231 8.91 6.89 -23.58
N GLN A 232 10.02 6.68 -24.29
CA GLN A 232 10.35 7.47 -25.48
C GLN A 232 9.28 7.32 -26.57
N ALA A 233 8.72 6.12 -26.75
CA ALA A 233 7.61 5.90 -27.68
C ALA A 233 6.35 6.69 -27.30
N LEU A 234 5.98 6.72 -26.01
CA LEU A 234 4.85 7.52 -25.52
C LEU A 234 5.07 9.02 -25.75
N ILE A 235 6.26 9.53 -25.42
CA ILE A 235 6.59 10.94 -25.60
C ILE A 235 6.66 11.33 -27.08
N ALA A 236 7.20 10.47 -27.94
CA ALA A 236 7.24 10.68 -29.38
C ALA A 236 5.82 10.81 -29.96
N GLU A 237 4.89 9.94 -29.53
CA GLU A 237 3.50 9.99 -29.97
C GLU A 237 2.80 11.27 -29.51
N ILE A 238 3.01 11.69 -28.25
CA ILE A 238 2.49 12.97 -27.75
C ILE A 238 3.02 14.14 -28.58
N LYS A 239 4.34 14.20 -28.82
CA LYS A 239 4.96 15.28 -29.61
C LYS A 239 4.42 15.32 -31.04
N ARG A 240 4.23 14.16 -31.67
CA ARG A 240 3.66 14.04 -33.02
C ARG A 240 2.24 14.59 -33.07
N LEU A 241 1.40 14.24 -32.08
CA LEU A 241 0.03 14.72 -31.98
C LEU A 241 -0.06 16.21 -31.64
N GLU A 242 0.83 16.74 -30.79
CA GLU A 242 0.93 18.18 -30.50
C GLU A 242 1.33 18.99 -31.75
N GLN A 243 2.24 18.47 -32.57
CA GLN A 243 2.59 19.09 -33.85
C GLN A 243 1.41 19.08 -34.82
N ALA A 244 0.67 17.96 -34.91
CA ALA A 244 -0.52 17.86 -35.74
C ALA A 244 -1.62 18.85 -35.29
N ASP A 245 -1.87 18.98 -33.99
CA ASP A 245 -2.84 19.93 -33.42
C ASP A 245 -2.45 21.39 -33.75
N LYS A 246 -1.15 21.73 -33.60
CA LYS A 246 -0.62 23.06 -33.97
C LYS A 246 -0.76 23.34 -35.47
N GLN A 247 -0.45 22.36 -36.33
CA GLN A 247 -0.58 22.51 -37.78
C GLN A 247 -2.04 22.72 -38.20
N GLN A 248 -2.97 21.95 -37.62
CA GLN A 248 -4.40 22.14 -37.85
C GLN A 248 -4.89 23.51 -37.37
N GLY A 249 -4.41 23.98 -36.21
CA GLY A 249 -4.69 25.34 -35.74
C GLY A 249 -4.25 26.41 -36.74
N ARG A 250 -3.04 26.28 -37.29
CA ARG A 250 -2.51 27.22 -38.31
C ARG A 250 -3.29 27.17 -39.63
N GLN A 251 -3.62 25.97 -40.12
CA GLN A 251 -4.44 25.80 -41.32
C GLN A 251 -5.83 26.42 -41.15
N GLY A 252 -6.43 26.23 -39.97
CA GLY A 252 -7.70 26.86 -39.62
C GLY A 252 -7.63 28.39 -39.63
N ILE A 253 -6.52 28.98 -39.17
CA ILE A 253 -6.30 30.44 -39.22
C ILE A 253 -6.10 30.92 -40.67
N MET A 254 -5.32 30.20 -41.48
CA MET A 254 -5.06 30.59 -42.88
C MET A 254 -6.31 30.51 -43.77
N GLN A 255 -7.17 29.50 -43.56
CA GLN A 255 -8.43 29.35 -44.31
C GLN A 255 -9.49 30.40 -43.95
N ARG A 256 -9.31 31.18 -42.87
CA ARG A 256 -10.35 32.08 -42.32
C ARG A 256 -10.37 33.48 -42.89
N GLY A 257 -9.23 34.03 -43.33
CA GLY A 257 -9.13 35.48 -43.54
C GLY A 257 -9.53 36.30 -42.29
N MET A 258 -9.52 37.63 -42.37
CA MET A 258 -9.74 38.52 -41.21
C MET A 258 -11.18 38.51 -40.62
N TYR A 259 -12.17 37.86 -41.24
CA TYR A 259 -13.59 38.14 -40.97
C TYR A 259 -14.40 37.06 -40.25
N ASN A 260 -13.86 35.87 -39.96
CA ASN A 260 -14.61 34.80 -39.27
C ASN A 260 -14.11 34.55 -37.84
N THR A 261 -14.81 35.12 -36.86
CA THR A 261 -14.45 35.11 -35.42
C THR A 261 -14.88 33.86 -34.64
N ILE A 262 -15.82 33.04 -35.15
CA ILE A 262 -16.31 31.85 -34.43
C ILE A 262 -15.64 30.58 -34.95
N TYR A 263 -14.92 29.86 -34.10
CA TYR A 263 -14.26 28.59 -34.42
C TYR A 263 -15.13 27.39 -34.08
N HIS A 264 -15.67 26.74 -35.11
CA HIS A 264 -16.19 25.38 -35.01
C HIS A 264 -15.06 24.40 -35.37
N PRO A 265 -14.55 23.60 -34.42
CA PRO A 265 -13.51 22.62 -34.72
C PRO A 265 -14.02 21.59 -35.72
N THR A 266 -13.28 21.40 -36.80
CA THR A 266 -13.50 20.32 -37.78
C THR A 266 -13.44 18.96 -37.11
N GLU A 267 -14.06 17.95 -37.69
CA GLU A 267 -14.02 16.57 -37.16
C GLU A 267 -12.59 16.08 -36.98
N GLN A 268 -11.71 16.40 -37.93
CA GLN A 268 -10.28 16.06 -37.87
C GLN A 268 -9.57 16.75 -36.70
N ALA A 269 -9.87 18.03 -36.42
CA ALA A 269 -9.32 18.73 -35.25
C ALA A 269 -9.83 18.14 -33.93
N ARG A 270 -11.12 17.75 -33.86
CA ARG A 270 -11.67 17.05 -32.68
C ARG A 270 -10.99 15.70 -32.46
N LEU A 271 -10.76 14.94 -33.54
CA LEU A 271 -10.11 13.64 -33.51
C LEU A 271 -8.64 13.74 -33.07
N ILE A 272 -7.89 14.73 -33.57
CA ILE A 272 -6.50 14.96 -33.14
C ILE A 272 -6.45 15.34 -31.66
N LYS A 273 -7.34 16.23 -31.20
CA LYS A 273 -7.43 16.59 -29.78
C LYS A 273 -7.77 15.40 -28.88
N SER A 274 -8.72 14.56 -29.31
CA SER A 274 -9.08 13.33 -28.59
C SER A 274 -7.89 12.37 -28.50
N LYS A 275 -7.18 12.13 -29.61
CA LYS A 275 -5.96 11.30 -29.62
C LYS A 275 -4.85 11.87 -28.74
N LEU A 276 -4.65 13.20 -28.78
CA LEU A 276 -3.66 13.87 -27.94
C LEU A 276 -3.99 13.71 -26.46
N GLN A 277 -5.27 13.85 -26.10
CA GLN A 277 -5.72 13.59 -24.74
C GLN A 277 -5.48 12.13 -24.35
N GLU A 278 -5.86 11.17 -25.18
CA GLU A 278 -5.63 9.73 -24.92
C GLU A 278 -4.14 9.40 -24.74
N ALA A 279 -3.26 9.97 -25.56
CA ALA A 279 -1.82 9.78 -25.43
C ALA A 279 -1.26 10.35 -24.12
N ARG A 280 -1.77 11.50 -23.66
CA ARG A 280 -1.40 12.08 -22.36
C ARG A 280 -1.90 11.23 -21.19
N GLU A 281 -3.14 10.76 -21.25
CA GLU A 281 -3.69 9.86 -20.22
C GLU A 281 -2.99 8.50 -20.22
N ALA A 282 -2.50 8.02 -21.36
CA ALA A 282 -1.75 6.77 -21.44
C ALA A 282 -0.47 6.78 -20.60
N VAL A 283 0.17 7.94 -20.43
CA VAL A 283 1.32 8.09 -19.53
C VAL A 283 0.89 7.84 -18.09
N ALA A 284 -0.24 8.43 -17.69
CA ALA A 284 -0.76 8.24 -16.34
C ALA A 284 -1.21 6.79 -16.11
N ASN A 285 -1.98 6.24 -17.03
CA ASN A 285 -2.46 4.88 -16.92
C ASN A 285 -1.32 3.85 -16.86
N THR A 286 -0.18 4.11 -17.50
CA THR A 286 1.00 3.24 -17.41
C THR A 286 1.60 3.20 -16.01
N VAL A 287 1.71 4.36 -15.34
CA VAL A 287 2.17 4.45 -13.94
C VAL A 287 1.20 3.71 -13.01
N ALA A 288 -0.11 3.96 -13.17
CA ALA A 288 -1.13 3.32 -12.35
C ALA A 288 -1.19 1.79 -12.56
N LEU A 289 -1.02 1.31 -13.79
CA LEU A 289 -0.92 -0.12 -14.08
C LEU A 289 0.26 -0.78 -13.36
N LYS A 290 1.41 -0.11 -13.25
CA LYS A 290 2.54 -0.64 -12.48
C LYS A 290 2.25 -0.78 -11.00
N PHE A 291 1.52 0.16 -10.40
CA PHE A 291 1.06 -0.03 -9.02
C PHE A 291 0.19 -1.27 -8.88
N LEU A 292 -0.76 -1.49 -9.79
CA LEU A 292 -1.59 -2.70 -9.78
C LEU A 292 -0.78 -3.98 -9.98
N GLU A 293 0.26 -3.94 -10.82
CA GLU A 293 1.19 -5.06 -11.03
C GLU A 293 1.99 -5.38 -9.75
N TRP A 294 2.49 -4.37 -9.05
CA TRP A 294 3.20 -4.55 -7.77
C TRP A 294 2.29 -5.02 -6.64
N MET A 295 1.01 -4.64 -6.67
CA MET A 295 -0.02 -5.13 -5.75
C MET A 295 -0.61 -6.49 -6.15
N GLU A 296 -0.12 -7.09 -7.24
CA GLU A 296 -0.61 -8.37 -7.77
C GLU A 296 -2.11 -8.36 -8.13
N GLN A 297 -2.65 -7.18 -8.42
CA GLN A 297 -4.06 -6.98 -8.81
C GLN A 297 -4.25 -6.77 -10.32
N ALA A 298 -3.19 -7.01 -11.09
CA ALA A 298 -3.21 -6.99 -12.54
C ALA A 298 -3.69 -8.35 -13.09
N ASP A 299 -4.98 -8.64 -12.94
CA ASP A 299 -5.61 -9.90 -13.40
C ASP A 299 -5.63 -10.04 -14.95
N TRP A 300 -5.17 -9.01 -15.67
CA TRP A 300 -5.07 -8.96 -17.14
C TRP A 300 -3.74 -9.44 -17.72
N ILE A 301 -2.85 -10.04 -16.92
CA ILE A 301 -1.62 -10.68 -17.41
C ILE A 301 -1.97 -12.05 -18.04
N GLY A 302 -2.64 -12.00 -19.19
CA GLY A 302 -2.68 -13.06 -20.20
C GLY A 302 -1.42 -13.07 -21.10
N LEU A 303 -0.36 -12.42 -20.67
CA LEU A 303 0.96 -12.44 -21.28
C LEU A 303 2.00 -12.69 -20.19
N ARG A 304 2.00 -13.91 -19.64
CA ARG A 304 3.27 -14.49 -19.18
C ARG A 304 4.00 -15.01 -20.45
N PRO A 305 5.32 -14.82 -20.57
CA PRO A 305 6.10 -15.72 -21.42
C PRO A 305 5.97 -17.16 -20.91
#